data_AF-A0A924TXN0-F1
#
_entry.id   AF-A0A924TXN0-F1
#
_cell.length_a   1.000
_cell.length_b   1.000
_cell.length_c   1.000
_cell.angle_alpha   90.00
_cell.angle_beta   90.00
_cell.angle_gamma   90.00
#
_symmetry.space_group_name_H-M   'P 1'
#
loop_
_entity.id
_entity.type
_entity.pdbx_description
1 polymer ?
#
loop_
_entity_poly.entity_id
_entity_poly.type
_entity_poly.pdbx_seq_one_letter_code
_entity_poly.pdbx_strand_id
1 'polypeptide(L)'
;MQRSDNLAKRATNLTLSAKTLDLARELGMNISQTVDTLLAEEVQRRYWARWNEANKEAIASYNARIERDGLPLAKYRSFAKGR
;
A
#
# COMPACT_ATOMS: atom_id res chain seq x y z
N MET A 1 8.63 2.16 11.56
CA MET A 1 7.99 3.08 10.58
C MET A 1 9.03 3.32 9.50
N GLN A 2 8.81 2.85 8.27
CA GLN A 2 9.81 2.97 7.18
C GLN A 2 10.22 4.44 7.08
N ARG A 3 11.47 4.74 7.42
CA ARG A 3 12.06 6.06 7.18
C ARG A 3 12.04 6.26 5.68
N SER A 4 11.30 7.24 5.21
CA SER A 4 11.39 7.76 3.85
C SER A 4 12.71 8.52 3.68
N ASP A 5 13.84 7.84 3.89
CA ASP A 5 15.18 8.34 3.60
C ASP A 5 15.71 7.57 2.41
N ASN A 6 15.19 7.90 1.22
CA ASN A 6 15.96 8.37 0.08
C ASN A 6 15.00 8.60 -1.10
N LEU A 7 14.67 9.85 -1.40
CA LEU A 7 13.89 10.24 -2.60
C LEU A 7 14.67 10.04 -3.92
N ALA A 8 15.85 9.41 -3.87
CA ALA A 8 16.70 9.17 -5.02
C ALA A 8 16.21 7.94 -5.82
N LYS A 9 15.79 8.18 -7.07
CA LYS A 9 15.54 7.09 -8.03
C LYS A 9 16.82 6.30 -8.23
N ARG A 10 16.75 4.98 -8.05
CA ARG A 10 17.88 4.08 -8.31
C ARG A 10 17.72 3.43 -9.68
N ALA A 11 18.69 3.64 -10.56
CA ALA A 11 18.76 2.94 -11.83
C ALA A 11 18.84 1.43 -11.60
N THR A 12 17.97 0.67 -12.27
CA THR A 12 17.89 -0.79 -12.16
C THR A 12 17.80 -1.37 -13.57
N ASN A 13 18.59 -2.40 -13.87
CA ASN A 13 18.51 -3.12 -15.14
C ASN A 13 17.38 -4.16 -15.06
N LEU A 14 16.43 -4.10 -15.99
CA LEU A 14 15.27 -4.99 -16.07
C LEU A 14 15.24 -5.65 -17.45
N THR A 15 14.99 -6.94 -17.49
CA THR A 15 14.79 -7.68 -18.74
C THR A 15 13.29 -7.80 -19.00
N LEU A 16 12.81 -7.22 -20.10
CA LEU A 16 11.40 -7.25 -20.52
C LEU A 16 11.28 -7.80 -21.94
N SER A 17 10.07 -8.20 -22.33
CA SER A 17 9.77 -8.67 -23.68
C SER A 17 10.13 -7.62 -24.72
N ALA A 18 10.99 -7.97 -25.68
CA ALA A 18 11.40 -7.09 -26.77
C ALA A 18 10.19 -6.56 -27.55
N LYS A 19 9.27 -7.45 -27.93
CA LYS A 19 8.04 -7.07 -28.65
C LYS A 19 7.21 -6.02 -27.92
N THR A 20 7.12 -6.12 -26.59
CA THR A 20 6.35 -5.16 -25.77
C THR A 20 7.08 -3.83 -25.66
N LEU A 21 8.41 -3.84 -25.54
CA LEU A 21 9.22 -2.63 -25.50
C LEU A 21 9.16 -1.87 -26.82
N ASP A 22 9.25 -2.57 -27.94
CA ASP A 22 9.22 -1.94 -29.27
C ASP A 22 7.87 -1.28 -29.53
N LEU A 23 6.77 -1.98 -29.25
CA LEU A 23 5.43 -1.40 -29.34
C LEU A 23 5.25 -0.20 -28.39
N ALA A 24 5.74 -0.29 -27.15
CA ALA A 24 5.66 0.82 -26.20
C ALA A 24 6.44 2.06 -26.69
N ARG A 25 7.58 1.86 -27.37
CA ARG A 25 8.35 2.94 -27.99
C ARG A 25 7.61 3.55 -29.19
N GLU A 26 7.03 2.73 -30.06
CA GLU A 26 6.21 3.19 -31.19
C GLU A 26 5.02 4.03 -30.72
N LEU A 27 4.44 3.67 -29.58
CA LEU A 27 3.35 4.41 -28.93
C LEU A 27 3.81 5.65 -28.15
N GLY A 28 5.11 5.95 -28.11
CA GLY A 28 5.65 7.11 -27.39
C GLY A 28 5.53 7.02 -25.86
N MET A 29 5.43 5.81 -25.30
CA MET A 29 5.22 5.62 -23.86
C MET A 29 6.49 5.94 -23.06
N ASN A 30 6.32 6.57 -21.90
CA ASN A 30 7.39 6.70 -20.91
C ASN A 30 7.54 5.41 -20.10
N ILE A 31 8.26 4.43 -20.66
CA ILE A 31 8.42 3.08 -20.10
C ILE A 31 8.92 3.12 -18.65
N SER A 32 9.90 3.97 -18.35
CA SER A 32 10.46 4.07 -16.99
C SER A 32 9.42 4.53 -15.98
N GLN A 33 8.64 5.57 -16.31
CA GLN A 33 7.57 6.05 -15.43
C GLN A 33 6.44 5.03 -15.29
N THR A 34 6.05 4.37 -16.38
CA THR A 34 5.00 3.35 -16.34
C THR A 34 5.39 2.18 -15.45
N VAL A 35 6.61 1.66 -15.59
CA VAL A 35 7.11 0.54 -14.76
C VAL A 35 7.24 0.95 -13.29
N ASP A 36 7.71 2.17 -13.02
CA ASP A 36 7.83 2.72 -11.66
C ASP A 36 6.47 2.74 -10.94
N THR A 37 5.44 3.30 -11.59
CA THR A 37 4.08 3.35 -11.03
C THR A 37 3.51 1.95 -10.78
N LEU A 38 3.58 1.05 -11.77
CA LEU A 38 3.05 -0.30 -11.64
C LEU A 38 3.76 -1.10 -10.54
N LEU A 39 5.08 -0.93 -10.42
CA LEU A 39 5.85 -1.60 -9.38
C LEU A 39 5.52 -1.03 -8.00
N ALA A 40 5.37 0.29 -7.86
CA ALA A 40 5.00 0.92 -6.60
C ALA A 40 3.64 0.42 -6.09
N GLU A 41 2.64 0.37 -6.97
CA GLU A 41 1.30 -0.16 -6.66
C GLU A 41 1.37 -1.64 -6.23
N GLU A 42 2.12 -2.47 -6.96
CA GLU A 42 2.26 -3.89 -6.64
C GLU A 42 2.99 -4.12 -5.30
N VAL A 43 4.05 -3.36 -5.04
CA VAL A 43 4.79 -3.41 -3.77
C VAL A 43 3.88 -3.02 -2.62
N GLN A 44 3.11 -1.93 -2.75
CA GLN A 44 2.16 -1.50 -1.73
C GLN A 44 1.09 -2.57 -1.48
N ARG A 45 0.53 -3.16 -2.53
CA ARG A 45 -0.45 -4.24 -2.44
C ARG A 45 0.10 -5.44 -1.65
N ARG A 46 1.29 -5.91 -2.00
CA ARG A 46 1.94 -7.04 -1.31
C ARG A 46 2.31 -6.72 0.12
N TYR A 47 2.79 -5.50 0.37
CA TYR A 47 3.10 -5.04 1.72
C TYR A 47 1.87 -5.11 2.62
N TRP A 48 0.75 -4.53 2.19
CA TRP A 48 -0.49 -4.54 2.97
C TRP A 48 -1.09 -5.93 3.12
N ALA A 49 -1.04 -6.76 2.09
CA ALA A 49 -1.47 -8.16 2.19
C ALA A 49 -0.69 -8.90 3.29
N ARG A 50 0.64 -8.76 3.29
CA ARG A 50 1.49 -9.38 4.31
C ARG A 50 1.24 -8.80 5.70
N TRP A 51 1.07 -7.48 5.79
CA TRP A 51 0.78 -6.83 7.07
C TRP A 51 -0.56 -7.28 7.64
N ASN A 52 -1.61 -7.34 6.84
CA ASN A 52 -2.93 -7.80 7.26
C ASN A 52 -2.88 -9.24 7.77
N GLU A 53 -2.17 -10.14 7.08
CA GLU A 53 -2.02 -11.52 7.54
C GLU A 53 -1.27 -11.59 8.87
N ALA A 54 -0.14 -10.88 8.98
CA ALA A 54 0.67 -10.86 10.20
C ALA A 54 -0.06 -10.24 11.41
N ASN A 55 -1.02 -9.33 11.18
CA ASN A 55 -1.74 -8.63 12.23
C ASN A 55 -3.17 -9.15 12.44
N LYS A 56 -3.55 -10.22 11.74
CA LYS A 56 -4.93 -10.74 11.76
C LYS A 56 -5.42 -11.06 13.16
N GLU A 57 -4.59 -11.73 13.97
CA GLU A 57 -4.94 -12.06 15.36
C GLU A 57 -5.02 -10.84 16.26
N ALA A 58 -4.10 -9.89 16.11
CA ALA A 58 -4.11 -8.64 16.89
C ALA A 58 -5.35 -7.81 16.56
N ILE A 59 -5.73 -7.72 15.28
CA ILE A 59 -6.97 -7.06 14.83
C ILE A 59 -8.19 -7.78 15.39
N ALA A 60 -8.25 -9.11 15.33
CA ALA A 60 -9.36 -9.88 15.88
C ALA A 60 -9.50 -9.70 17.40
N SER A 61 -8.40 -9.76 18.14
CA SER A 61 -8.36 -9.50 19.58
C SER A 61 -8.84 -8.09 19.92
N TYR A 62 -8.39 -7.10 19.16
CA TYR A 62 -8.82 -5.72 19.33
C TYR A 62 -10.32 -5.56 19.04
N ASN A 63 -10.83 -6.13 17.95
CA ASN A 63 -12.25 -6.09 17.60
C ASN A 63 -13.12 -6.72 18.69
N ALA A 64 -12.75 -7.90 19.18
CA ALA A 64 -13.45 -8.58 20.28
C ALA A 64 -13.47 -7.71 21.55
N ARG A 65 -12.39 -6.99 21.84
CA ARG A 65 -12.35 -6.03 22.96
C ARG A 65 -13.33 -4.88 22.75
N ILE A 66 -13.39 -4.32 21.54
CA ILE A 66 -14.33 -3.23 21.22
C ILE A 66 -15.78 -3.70 21.31
N GLU A 67 -16.09 -4.92 20.87
CA GLU A 67 -17.43 -5.50 20.99
C GLU A 67 -17.84 -5.68 22.45
N ARG A 68 -16.91 -6.13 23.30
CA ARG A 68 -17.14 -6.34 24.73
C ARG A 68 -17.24 -5.03 25.52
N ASP A 69 -16.28 -4.11 25.31
CA ASP A 69 -16.08 -2.95 26.18
C ASP A 69 -16.60 -1.64 25.57
N GLY A 70 -17.02 -1.67 24.31
CA GLY A 70 -17.31 -0.49 23.52
C GLY A 70 -16.05 0.25 23.08
N LEU A 71 -16.25 1.37 22.38
CA LEU A 71 -15.14 2.22 21.91
C LEU A 71 -14.45 2.90 23.11
N PRO A 72 -13.12 2.77 23.24
CA PRO A 72 -12.34 3.54 24.18
C PRO A 72 -12.63 5.02 24.01
N LEU A 73 -12.79 5.73 25.12
CA LEU A 73 -13.02 7.18 25.16
C LEU A 73 -14.32 7.65 24.49
N ALA A 74 -15.24 6.76 24.11
CA ALA A 74 -16.53 7.15 23.52
C ALA A 74 -17.28 8.18 24.37
N LYS A 75 -17.19 8.08 25.70
CA LYS A 75 -17.77 9.03 26.66
C LYS A 75 -17.29 10.48 26.50
N TYR A 76 -16.11 10.69 25.92
CA TYR A 76 -15.52 12.03 25.71
C TYR A 76 -15.69 12.54 24.27
N ARG A 77 -16.22 11.74 23.34
CA ARG A 77 -16.42 12.17 21.94
C ARG A 77 -17.36 13.36 21.91
N SER A 78 -16.99 14.49 21.30
CA SER A 78 -17.81 15.71 21.23
C SER A 78 -18.56 15.89 19.90
N PHE A 79 -18.22 15.10 18.87
CA PHE A 79 -18.80 15.17 17.53
C PHE A 79 -19.55 13.89 17.13
N ALA A 80 -20.37 13.97 16.09
CA ALA A 80 -21.09 12.85 15.48
C ALA A 80 -21.95 11.99 16.47
N LYS A 81 -22.50 12.55 17.55
CA LYS A 81 -23.21 11.78 18.62
C LYS A 81 -24.57 11.16 18.23
N GLY A 82 -25.01 11.24 16.97
CA GLY A 82 -26.33 10.74 16.57
C GLY A 82 -26.76 11.15 15.16
N ARG A 83 -25.85 11.08 14.19
CA ARG A 83 -26.21 10.96 12.78
C ARG A 83 -26.12 9.50 12.37
#